data_AF-A0A9W6V147-F1
#
_entry.id   AF-A0A9W6V147-F1
#
_cell.length_a   1.000
_cell.length_b   1.000
_cell.length_c   1.000
_cell.angle_alpha   90.00
_cell.angle_beta   90.00
_cell.angle_gamma   90.00
#
_symmetry.space_group_name_H-M   'P 1'
#
loop_
_entity.id
_entity.type
_entity.pdbx_description
1 polymer ?
#
loop_
_entity_poly.entity_id
_entity_poly.type
_entity_poly.pdbx_seq_one_letter_code
_entity_poly.pdbx_strand_id
1 'polypeptide(L)'
;MSFAPTSRTLSRRSALQLAGSGALSAVGTSLLAACGSSEAPGGPTPPASGSASPGTAGAEFPVPKEPAVTPGGLTPSTRRATWSLQFQSGHGFKATGAGTKSSEPDDSKVFLTGSQSARTSTDGSGRQSSLRRAGMPKIDLTGKMLRLTLRVENTDHLRKMALYVGSSDLANYYLWQFHTHSSTSANFVQSGEWVVITLQWSDVTEAAGSYKVSKFGVPTVTSGFTDLSLAVYDDAKGPVTYWVQSIEAVPDTRTTFPRGAVSITFDDSRSSVYDLALPAMKARGLTGTMFNIAESAGTPGYLTLDQMKSLQQAGWEMGGHAFANDAHTVGYNQLTAKQVDADLGKLRDWMDSNGFDSRNFAYPHGSFQQTTDGVPVDLIAGRHFSTARSIVYETIESFTPAMPYRLRAITGINDGTGIGGSALADLTAPGGRLDRCVRNGDWLILCFHELVESDPTASTQITREGFAAAMSAIAASGAPVVTVSEAMKHYS
;
A
#
# COMPACT_ATOMS: atom_id res chain seq x y z
N MET A 1 30.26 -37.62 40.92
CA MET A 1 29.65 -36.50 41.69
C MET A 1 29.19 -35.48 40.66
N SER A 2 28.01 -35.68 40.05
CA SER A 2 26.75 -34.98 40.36
C SER A 2 26.90 -33.46 40.39
N PHE A 3 26.44 -32.78 39.33
CA PHE A 3 25.71 -31.51 39.46
C PHE A 3 24.70 -31.38 38.30
N ALA A 4 23.47 -31.06 38.71
CA ALA A 4 22.24 -30.94 37.93
C ALA A 4 22.14 -29.60 37.16
N PRO A 5 21.18 -29.46 36.23
CA PRO A 5 21.08 -28.33 35.32
C PRO A 5 20.24 -27.18 35.89
N THR A 6 20.67 -25.94 35.67
CA THR A 6 19.86 -24.74 35.98
C THR A 6 19.14 -24.21 34.75
N SER A 7 17.82 -24.33 34.81
CA SER A 7 16.80 -23.53 34.11
C SER A 7 17.15 -22.03 34.08
N ARG A 8 16.97 -21.38 32.92
CA ARG A 8 16.80 -19.93 32.84
C ARG A 8 15.49 -19.59 32.13
N THR A 9 14.65 -18.94 32.91
CA THR A 9 13.37 -18.34 32.61
C THR A 9 13.48 -17.17 31.64
N LEU A 10 12.51 -17.07 30.73
CA LEU A 10 12.27 -15.93 29.85
C LEU A 10 11.70 -14.75 30.65
N SER A 11 12.32 -13.57 30.52
CA SER A 11 11.84 -12.32 31.09
C SER A 11 11.07 -11.51 30.03
N ARG A 12 9.88 -11.03 30.41
CA ARG A 12 9.04 -10.06 29.69
C ARG A 12 9.47 -8.61 30.03
N ARG A 13 9.10 -7.67 29.15
CA ARG A 13 9.25 -6.19 29.16
C ARG A 13 10.50 -5.75 28.36
N SER A 14 10.36 -4.85 27.38
CA SER A 14 9.82 -3.50 27.55
C SER A 14 9.04 -2.97 26.34
N ALA A 15 7.94 -2.27 26.65
CA ALA A 15 7.25 -1.32 25.79
C ALA A 15 7.48 0.08 26.41
N LEU A 16 7.83 1.06 25.57
CA LEU A 16 7.91 2.53 25.73
C LEU A 16 8.81 2.96 24.54
N GLN A 17 8.61 3.99 23.72
CA GLN A 17 7.97 5.31 23.79
C GLN A 17 7.84 5.81 22.34
N LEU A 18 6.88 6.70 22.06
CA LEU A 18 7.10 7.95 21.30
C LEU A 18 5.76 8.70 21.21
N ALA A 19 5.56 9.63 22.14
CA ALA A 19 4.62 10.73 22.02
C ALA A 19 5.46 12.01 22.09
N GLY A 20 5.60 12.71 20.97
CA GLY A 20 6.23 14.01 20.89
C GLY A 20 5.23 15.10 21.26
N SER A 21 5.58 15.85 22.30
CA SER A 21 4.79 16.94 22.87
C SER A 21 4.86 18.19 22.02
N GLY A 22 3.71 18.79 21.72
CA GLY A 22 3.59 20.20 21.39
C GLY A 22 3.52 21.03 22.67
N ALA A 23 4.45 21.96 22.86
CA ALA A 23 4.43 22.93 23.93
C ALA A 23 3.67 24.17 23.47
N LEU A 24 2.66 24.59 24.23
CA LEU A 24 2.21 25.98 24.30
C LEU A 24 1.62 26.24 25.69
N SER A 25 2.21 27.22 26.35
CA SER A 25 2.04 27.62 27.74
C SER A 25 0.74 28.40 27.95
N ALA A 26 -0.01 28.08 29.00
CA ALA A 26 -0.80 29.07 29.75
C ALA A 26 -1.11 28.54 31.17
N VAL A 27 -0.56 29.24 32.16
CA VAL A 27 -0.79 29.05 33.59
C VAL A 27 -2.06 29.81 33.98
N GLY A 28 -2.94 29.22 34.81
CA GLY A 28 -3.96 29.99 35.54
C GLY A 28 -5.20 29.22 35.98
N THR A 29 -5.06 28.45 37.08
CA THR A 29 -6.01 28.21 38.19
C THR A 29 -7.49 28.61 38.00
N SER A 30 -8.47 27.69 38.03
CA SER A 30 -9.08 26.98 39.19
C SER A 30 -10.39 27.62 39.73
N LEU A 31 -11.33 26.72 40.10
CA LEU A 31 -12.47 26.83 41.04
C LEU A 31 -13.90 27.19 40.55
N LEU A 32 -14.74 26.14 40.56
CA LEU A 32 -15.99 25.92 41.33
C LEU A 32 -17.29 26.74 41.08
N ALA A 33 -18.30 25.96 40.64
CA ALA A 33 -19.70 25.84 41.09
C ALA A 33 -20.53 27.09 41.50
N ALA A 34 -21.75 27.20 40.94
CA ALA A 34 -23.01 27.23 41.70
C ALA A 34 -24.26 27.33 40.80
N CYS A 35 -25.34 26.78 41.33
CA CYS A 35 -26.70 26.61 40.80
C CYS A 35 -27.48 27.91 40.56
N GLY A 36 -28.56 27.83 39.76
CA GLY A 36 -29.65 28.83 39.78
C GLY A 36 -30.68 28.66 38.67
N SER A 37 -31.92 28.37 39.06
CA SER A 37 -33.10 27.96 38.30
C SER A 37 -33.99 29.10 37.75
N SER A 38 -34.77 28.80 36.69
CA SER A 38 -36.18 29.19 36.39
C SER A 38 -36.37 29.19 34.86
N GLU A 39 -37.47 28.87 34.20
CA GLU A 39 -38.82 28.34 34.43
C GLU A 39 -39.36 28.00 33.01
N ALA A 40 -40.24 27.01 32.86
CA ALA A 40 -40.99 26.73 31.61
C ALA A 40 -42.41 27.31 31.72
N PRO A 41 -43.22 27.42 30.63
CA PRO A 41 -44.03 26.25 30.22
C PRO A 41 -44.47 26.18 28.73
N GLY A 42 -44.97 25.01 28.32
CA GLY A 42 -46.07 24.90 27.33
C GLY A 42 -45.83 24.02 26.10
N GLY A 43 -46.17 22.73 26.19
CA GLY A 43 -46.36 21.83 25.04
C GLY A 43 -47.74 22.01 24.37
N PRO A 44 -48.04 21.24 23.29
CA PRO A 44 -48.73 19.97 23.53
C PRO A 44 -48.22 18.76 22.70
N THR A 45 -48.71 17.61 23.16
CA THR A 45 -48.39 16.18 22.96
C THR A 45 -48.69 15.53 21.57
N PRO A 46 -48.20 14.29 21.31
CA PRO A 46 -47.89 13.73 19.98
C PRO A 46 -48.94 12.73 19.45
N PRO A 47 -48.69 12.10 18.27
CA PRO A 47 -49.19 10.76 18.04
C PRO A 47 -48.11 9.74 17.60
N ALA A 48 -48.24 8.57 18.23
CA ALA A 48 -48.14 7.20 17.70
C ALA A 48 -46.87 6.68 16.99
N SER A 49 -46.37 5.62 17.62
CA SER A 49 -45.43 4.61 17.16
C SER A 49 -45.74 3.98 15.80
N GLY A 50 -44.72 3.91 14.94
CA GLY A 50 -44.64 2.98 13.82
C GLY A 50 -43.25 2.35 13.78
N SER A 51 -43.17 1.08 14.14
CA SER A 51 -41.98 0.24 13.93
C SER A 51 -41.81 -0.04 12.43
N ALA A 52 -40.67 0.34 11.85
CA ALA A 52 -40.27 -0.11 10.52
C ALA A 52 -38.79 -0.53 10.55
N SER A 53 -38.57 -1.80 10.20
CA SER A 53 -37.28 -2.46 10.01
C SER A 53 -36.37 -1.66 9.06
N PRO A 54 -35.04 -1.64 9.25
CA PRO A 54 -34.14 -1.16 8.21
C PRO A 54 -34.05 -2.22 7.11
N GLY A 55 -34.80 -1.97 6.03
CA GLY A 55 -34.67 -2.70 4.78
C GLY A 55 -33.33 -2.39 4.12
N THR A 56 -32.62 -3.44 3.76
CA THR A 56 -31.44 -3.44 2.89
C THR A 56 -31.79 -2.86 1.52
N ALA A 57 -31.25 -1.70 1.19
CA ALA A 57 -31.14 -1.20 -0.18
C ALA A 57 -29.66 -0.92 -0.44
N GLY A 58 -29.07 -1.64 -1.39
CA GLY A 58 -27.72 -1.38 -1.85
C GLY A 58 -27.63 0.03 -2.41
N ALA A 59 -26.67 0.80 -1.92
CA ALA A 59 -26.33 2.07 -2.54
C ALA A 59 -25.66 1.77 -3.89
N GLU A 60 -26.43 1.85 -4.97
CA GLU A 60 -25.88 2.08 -6.30
C GLU A 60 -25.26 3.48 -6.30
N PHE A 61 -23.93 3.53 -6.44
CA PHE A 61 -23.21 4.80 -6.58
C PHE A 61 -23.59 5.44 -7.92
N PRO A 62 -24.11 6.68 -7.94
CA PRO A 62 -24.38 7.36 -9.20
C PRO A 62 -23.06 7.72 -9.87
N VAL A 63 -22.80 7.10 -11.03
CA VAL A 63 -21.72 7.51 -11.94
C VAL A 63 -22.01 8.95 -12.39
N PRO A 64 -21.11 9.93 -12.15
CA PRO A 64 -21.34 11.31 -12.60
C PRO A 64 -21.45 11.39 -14.14
N LYS A 65 -22.43 12.14 -14.62
CA LYS A 65 -22.70 12.44 -16.05
C LYS A 65 -21.78 13.53 -16.62
N GLU A 66 -20.50 13.53 -16.27
CA GLU A 66 -19.50 14.38 -16.93
C GLU A 66 -18.76 13.49 -17.96
N PRO A 67 -18.58 13.92 -19.21
CA PRO A 67 -17.84 13.13 -20.19
C PRO A 67 -16.40 13.01 -19.71
N ALA A 68 -16.01 11.79 -19.31
CA ALA A 68 -14.62 11.47 -19.04
C ALA A 68 -13.82 11.68 -20.33
N VAL A 69 -13.13 12.81 -20.45
CA VAL A 69 -11.99 12.92 -21.36
C VAL A 69 -10.87 12.11 -20.71
N THR A 70 -11.00 10.78 -20.71
CA THR A 70 -9.93 9.91 -20.24
C THR A 70 -8.77 10.15 -21.20
N PRO A 71 -7.61 10.65 -20.75
CA PRO A 71 -6.42 10.64 -21.58
C PRO A 71 -6.21 9.18 -22.02
N GLY A 72 -5.90 8.94 -23.31
CA GLY A 72 -5.74 7.58 -23.83
C GLY A 72 -4.94 6.71 -22.87
N GLY A 73 -5.63 5.86 -22.11
CA GLY A 73 -5.05 5.10 -21.02
C GLY A 73 -4.19 3.98 -21.58
N LEU A 74 -3.13 3.62 -20.86
CA LEU A 74 -2.47 2.34 -21.12
C LEU A 74 -3.53 1.24 -20.97
N THR A 75 -3.71 0.45 -22.02
CA THR A 75 -4.63 -0.70 -21.93
C THR A 75 -4.03 -1.69 -20.94
N PRO A 76 -4.77 -2.15 -19.91
CA PRO A 76 -4.21 -3.06 -18.92
C PRO A 76 -3.68 -4.36 -19.54
N SER A 77 -2.36 -4.55 -19.56
CA SER A 77 -1.76 -5.86 -19.79
C SER A 77 -1.93 -6.69 -18.53
N THR A 78 -2.96 -7.53 -18.53
CA THR A 78 -3.13 -8.51 -17.45
C THR A 78 -2.26 -9.73 -17.75
N ARG A 79 -1.36 -10.06 -16.82
CA ARG A 79 -0.67 -11.35 -16.90
C ARG A 79 -1.68 -12.47 -16.78
N ARG A 80 -1.72 -13.33 -17.79
CA ARG A 80 -2.57 -14.52 -17.79
C ARG A 80 -2.11 -15.45 -16.68
N ALA A 81 -3.07 -15.91 -15.88
CA ALA A 81 -2.82 -16.93 -14.89
C ALA A 81 -2.40 -18.23 -15.58
N THR A 82 -1.29 -18.81 -15.13
CA THR A 82 -0.86 -20.17 -15.54
C THR A 82 -1.57 -21.24 -14.72
N TRP A 83 -2.06 -20.86 -13.54
CA TRP A 83 -2.97 -21.63 -12.71
C TRP A 83 -3.92 -20.66 -12.03
N SER A 84 -5.21 -21.03 -11.95
CA SER A 84 -6.24 -20.18 -11.36
C SER A 84 -7.22 -21.04 -10.57
N LEU A 85 -7.46 -20.63 -9.33
CA LEU A 85 -8.59 -21.08 -8.52
C LEU A 85 -9.59 -19.93 -8.42
N GLN A 86 -10.77 -20.13 -8.99
CA GLN A 86 -11.93 -19.27 -8.78
C GLN A 86 -12.79 -19.91 -7.69
N PHE A 87 -13.31 -19.11 -6.75
CA PHE A 87 -14.19 -19.59 -5.67
C PHE A 87 -15.63 -19.84 -6.16
N GLN A 88 -15.75 -20.58 -7.27
CA GLN A 88 -17.00 -21.08 -7.84
C GLN A 88 -17.39 -22.42 -7.22
N SER A 89 -18.60 -22.90 -7.51
CA SER A 89 -19.12 -24.14 -6.94
C SER A 89 -18.12 -25.29 -7.10
N GLY A 90 -17.84 -26.00 -6.01
CA GLY A 90 -16.85 -27.07 -5.98
C GLY A 90 -15.39 -26.64 -5.75
N HIS A 91 -15.13 -25.38 -5.36
CA HIS A 91 -13.77 -24.89 -5.06
C HIS A 91 -13.06 -25.64 -3.92
N GLY A 92 -13.82 -26.30 -3.04
CA GLY A 92 -13.30 -27.23 -2.02
C GLY A 92 -12.62 -26.58 -0.80
N PHE A 93 -12.61 -25.25 -0.68
CA PHE A 93 -12.17 -24.55 0.53
C PHE A 93 -13.21 -24.65 1.63
N LYS A 94 -12.74 -24.78 2.86
CA LYS A 94 -13.57 -24.82 4.06
C LYS A 94 -13.09 -23.76 5.04
N ALA A 95 -14.05 -23.13 5.71
CA ALA A 95 -13.71 -22.24 6.81
C ALA A 95 -13.21 -23.05 8.01
N THR A 96 -12.14 -22.58 8.64
CA THR A 96 -11.43 -23.22 9.75
C THR A 96 -10.88 -22.14 10.69
N GLY A 97 -10.20 -22.55 11.77
CA GLY A 97 -9.60 -21.62 12.73
C GLY A 97 -10.55 -21.25 13.86
N ALA A 98 -9.99 -21.12 15.07
CA ALA A 98 -10.76 -20.90 16.30
C ALA A 98 -11.45 -19.53 16.36
N GLY A 99 -11.05 -18.57 15.51
CA GLY A 99 -11.65 -17.25 15.39
C GLY A 99 -12.70 -17.14 14.28
N THR A 100 -13.18 -18.26 13.72
CA THR A 100 -14.23 -18.24 12.68
C THR A 100 -15.62 -18.37 13.31
N LYS A 101 -16.50 -17.42 12.98
CA LYS A 101 -17.90 -17.43 13.43
C LYS A 101 -18.84 -18.12 12.45
N SER A 102 -18.74 -17.75 11.17
CA SER A 102 -19.62 -18.26 10.12
C SER A 102 -18.93 -18.20 8.76
N SER A 103 -19.38 -19.02 7.83
CA SER A 103 -18.92 -19.01 6.45
C SER A 103 -20.06 -19.33 5.51
N GLU A 104 -20.04 -18.71 4.33
CA GLU A 104 -20.87 -19.06 3.19
C GLU A 104 -19.93 -19.34 2.01
N PRO A 105 -19.59 -20.62 1.74
CA PRO A 105 -18.63 -20.96 0.70
C PRO A 105 -19.13 -20.65 -0.72
N ASP A 106 -20.45 -20.51 -0.91
CA ASP A 106 -21.09 -20.30 -2.22
C ASP A 106 -21.94 -19.01 -2.22
N ASP A 107 -21.35 -17.89 -1.77
CA ASP A 107 -22.05 -16.60 -1.69
C ASP A 107 -22.34 -16.04 -3.08
N SER A 108 -23.59 -16.18 -3.52
CA SER A 108 -24.09 -15.71 -4.81
C SER A 108 -24.57 -14.25 -4.79
N LYS A 109 -24.40 -13.51 -3.69
CA LYS A 109 -24.85 -12.12 -3.56
C LYS A 109 -23.71 -11.13 -3.78
N VAL A 110 -22.51 -11.47 -3.31
CA VAL A 110 -21.33 -10.62 -3.42
C VAL A 110 -20.22 -11.41 -4.11
N PHE A 111 -20.00 -11.14 -5.39
CA PHE A 111 -18.93 -11.72 -6.19
C PHE A 111 -18.51 -10.73 -7.28
N LEU A 112 -17.28 -10.88 -7.78
CA LEU A 112 -16.74 -10.04 -8.85
C LEU A 112 -16.87 -10.73 -10.22
N THR A 113 -16.70 -12.05 -10.27
CA THR A 113 -16.73 -12.83 -11.52
C THR A 113 -17.40 -14.18 -11.31
N GLY A 114 -18.05 -14.72 -12.35
CA GLY A 114 -18.74 -16.01 -12.29
C GLY A 114 -20.14 -15.86 -11.68
N SER A 115 -20.49 -16.74 -10.75
CA SER A 115 -21.81 -16.74 -10.09
C SER A 115 -21.75 -16.68 -8.56
N GLN A 116 -20.56 -16.76 -7.96
CA GLN A 116 -20.37 -16.77 -6.50
C GLN A 116 -18.95 -16.41 -6.08
N SER A 117 -18.76 -16.16 -4.78
CA SER A 117 -17.47 -16.10 -4.11
C SER A 117 -17.55 -16.80 -2.73
N ALA A 118 -16.45 -16.91 -1.98
CA ALA A 118 -16.51 -17.47 -0.63
C ALA A 118 -16.46 -16.37 0.43
N ARG A 119 -17.48 -16.30 1.28
CA ARG A 119 -17.58 -15.38 2.41
C ARG A 119 -17.22 -16.05 3.73
N THR A 120 -16.54 -15.36 4.62
CA THR A 120 -16.31 -15.79 6.00
C THR A 120 -16.34 -14.61 6.94
N SER A 121 -16.80 -14.82 8.18
CA SER A 121 -16.79 -13.81 9.24
C SER A 121 -16.00 -14.32 10.44
N THR A 122 -15.16 -13.47 10.99
CA THR A 122 -14.47 -13.74 12.26
C THR A 122 -15.43 -13.66 13.45
N ASP A 123 -15.01 -14.17 14.60
CA ASP A 123 -15.80 -14.17 15.85
C ASP A 123 -15.57 -12.94 16.75
N GLY A 124 -14.62 -12.06 16.40
CA GLY A 124 -14.28 -10.88 17.20
C GLY A 124 -13.37 -11.19 18.39
N SER A 125 -12.75 -12.38 18.44
CA SER A 125 -11.87 -12.79 19.55
C SER A 125 -10.39 -12.48 19.33
N GLY A 126 -10.02 -11.92 18.18
CA GLY A 126 -8.64 -11.69 17.74
C GLY A 126 -7.89 -12.98 17.35
N ARG A 127 -8.57 -14.13 17.34
CA ARG A 127 -8.01 -15.41 16.91
C ARG A 127 -8.13 -15.57 15.40
N GLN A 128 -7.38 -16.52 14.84
CA GLN A 128 -7.34 -16.76 13.41
C GLN A 128 -8.69 -17.30 12.90
N SER A 129 -9.24 -16.62 11.89
CA SER A 129 -10.20 -17.20 10.94
C SER A 129 -9.48 -17.58 9.65
N SER A 130 -9.90 -18.63 8.96
CA SER A 130 -9.28 -19.00 7.68
C SER A 130 -10.21 -19.71 6.71
N LEU A 131 -9.99 -19.49 5.42
CA LEU A 131 -10.45 -20.34 4.34
C LEU A 131 -9.29 -21.22 3.88
N ARG A 132 -9.43 -22.54 4.05
CA ARG A 132 -8.35 -23.51 3.82
C ARG A 132 -8.77 -24.65 2.90
N ARG A 133 -7.84 -25.08 2.05
CA ARG A 133 -7.91 -26.35 1.31
C ARG A 133 -6.55 -27.03 1.33
N ALA A 134 -6.53 -28.29 1.73
CA ALA A 134 -5.34 -29.14 1.73
C ALA A 134 -5.51 -30.31 0.75
N GLY A 135 -4.41 -30.92 0.34
CA GLY A 135 -4.43 -32.09 -0.56
C GLY A 135 -4.93 -31.78 -1.97
N MET A 136 -4.75 -30.55 -2.44
CA MET A 136 -5.04 -30.18 -3.83
C MET A 136 -4.04 -30.83 -4.79
N PRO A 137 -4.36 -30.90 -6.11
CA PRO A 137 -3.34 -31.11 -7.13
C PRO A 137 -2.16 -30.15 -6.94
N LYS A 138 -0.95 -30.66 -7.19
CA LYS A 138 0.29 -29.91 -6.97
C LYS A 138 0.31 -28.62 -7.80
N ILE A 139 0.63 -27.51 -7.14
CA ILE A 139 0.84 -26.20 -7.76
C ILE A 139 2.35 -25.96 -7.90
N ASP A 140 2.77 -25.48 -9.06
CA ASP A 140 4.13 -25.04 -9.32
C ASP A 140 4.21 -23.52 -9.38
N LEU A 141 4.90 -22.91 -8.42
CA LEU A 141 5.13 -21.47 -8.33
C LEU A 141 6.55 -21.06 -8.76
N THR A 142 7.30 -21.96 -9.42
CA THR A 142 8.60 -21.63 -10.02
C THR A 142 8.40 -20.63 -11.14
N GLY A 143 9.10 -19.49 -11.09
CA GLY A 143 8.92 -18.42 -12.10
C GLY A 143 7.62 -17.64 -11.95
N LYS A 144 6.96 -17.72 -10.79
CA LYS A 144 5.61 -17.18 -10.59
C LYS A 144 5.47 -16.46 -9.27
N MET A 145 4.52 -15.52 -9.26
CA MET A 145 3.99 -14.86 -8.08
C MET A 145 2.51 -15.22 -7.93
N LEU A 146 1.95 -14.97 -6.74
CA LEU A 146 0.53 -15.19 -6.50
C LEU A 146 -0.25 -13.89 -6.73
N ARG A 147 -1.47 -14.01 -7.27
CA ARG A 147 -2.44 -12.91 -7.38
C ARG A 147 -3.72 -13.30 -6.66
N LEU A 148 -4.17 -12.46 -5.74
CA LEU A 148 -5.35 -12.69 -4.92
C LEU A 148 -6.36 -11.59 -5.16
N THR A 149 -7.62 -11.96 -5.31
CA THR A 149 -8.74 -11.01 -5.36
C THR A 149 -9.64 -11.25 -4.17
N LEU A 150 -9.75 -10.24 -3.30
CA LEU A 150 -10.47 -10.33 -2.03
C LEU A 150 -11.24 -9.05 -1.72
N ARG A 151 -12.16 -9.12 -0.78
CA ARG A 151 -12.95 -7.98 -0.29
C ARG A 151 -13.11 -8.08 1.21
N VAL A 152 -13.10 -6.94 1.90
CA VAL A 152 -13.46 -6.84 3.32
C VAL A 152 -14.66 -5.92 3.43
N GLU A 153 -15.68 -6.32 4.20
CA GLU A 153 -16.92 -5.54 4.35
C GLU A 153 -16.63 -4.18 4.99
N ASN A 154 -16.03 -4.24 6.18
CA ASN A 154 -15.62 -3.11 6.97
C ASN A 154 -14.26 -3.45 7.62
N THR A 155 -13.28 -2.56 7.48
CA THR A 155 -11.92 -2.74 8.01
C THR A 155 -11.73 -2.20 9.43
N ASP A 156 -12.73 -1.59 10.07
CA ASP A 156 -12.62 -0.98 11.42
C ASP A 156 -12.00 -1.91 12.47
N HIS A 157 -12.29 -3.21 12.38
CA HIS A 157 -11.76 -4.25 13.26
C HIS A 157 -10.77 -5.19 12.57
N LEU A 158 -10.42 -4.94 11.31
CA LEU A 158 -9.39 -5.72 10.61
C LEU A 158 -8.05 -5.46 11.28
N ARG A 159 -7.34 -6.53 11.65
CA ARG A 159 -5.99 -6.43 12.20
C ARG A 159 -4.94 -6.87 11.21
N LYS A 160 -5.15 -8.03 10.58
CA LYS A 160 -4.13 -8.67 9.75
C LYS A 160 -4.76 -9.64 8.75
N MET A 161 -4.15 -9.74 7.56
CA MET A 161 -4.39 -10.81 6.60
C MET A 161 -3.08 -11.49 6.20
N ALA A 162 -3.13 -12.79 5.96
CA ALA A 162 -1.97 -13.55 5.51
C ALA A 162 -2.37 -14.74 4.64
N LEU A 163 -1.48 -15.13 3.71
CA LEU A 163 -1.64 -16.32 2.89
C LEU A 163 -0.58 -17.36 3.25
N TYR A 164 -1.03 -18.58 3.56
CA TYR A 164 -0.18 -19.76 3.70
C TYR A 164 -0.20 -20.57 2.41
N VAL A 165 0.99 -20.99 1.98
CA VAL A 165 1.17 -21.93 0.85
C VAL A 165 2.10 -23.04 1.31
N GLY A 166 1.66 -24.28 1.20
CA GLY A 166 2.37 -25.38 1.82
C GLY A 166 2.08 -26.76 1.29
N SER A 167 2.53 -27.75 2.04
CA SER A 167 2.28 -29.17 1.82
C SER A 167 2.15 -29.90 3.15
N SER A 168 1.66 -31.14 3.07
CA SER A 168 1.51 -32.04 4.21
C SER A 168 0.63 -31.46 5.31
N ASP A 169 -0.56 -30.96 4.93
CA ASP A 169 -1.51 -30.29 5.81
C ASP A 169 -0.88 -29.06 6.50
N LEU A 170 -0.13 -28.26 5.74
CA LEU A 170 0.64 -27.12 6.22
C LEU A 170 1.66 -27.45 7.33
N ALA A 171 2.14 -28.71 7.43
CA ALA A 171 3.32 -29.00 8.26
C ALA A 171 4.58 -28.33 7.69
N ASN A 172 4.61 -28.05 6.39
CA ASN A 172 5.63 -27.24 5.72
C ASN A 172 4.93 -26.10 4.98
N TYR A 173 5.29 -24.84 5.27
CA TYR A 173 4.67 -23.69 4.62
C TYR A 173 5.60 -22.49 4.44
N TYR A 174 5.22 -21.65 3.50
CA TYR A 174 5.58 -20.24 3.41
C TYR A 174 4.37 -19.38 3.78
N LEU A 175 4.63 -18.25 4.43
CA LEU A 175 3.62 -17.27 4.84
C LEU A 175 3.93 -15.91 4.23
N TRP A 176 2.91 -15.32 3.63
CA TRP A 176 2.88 -13.91 3.24
C TRP A 176 1.91 -13.17 4.16
N GLN A 177 2.42 -12.42 5.13
CA GLN A 177 1.62 -11.41 5.84
C GLN A 177 1.54 -10.15 4.97
N PHE A 178 0.53 -10.11 4.10
CA PHE A 178 0.42 -9.08 3.06
C PHE A 178 -0.37 -7.83 3.49
N HIS A 179 -1.02 -7.87 4.65
CA HIS A 179 -1.76 -6.73 5.19
C HIS A 179 -1.66 -6.69 6.71
N THR A 180 -1.28 -5.54 7.26
CA THR A 180 -1.38 -5.22 8.69
C THR A 180 -2.12 -3.91 8.79
N HIS A 181 -3.32 -3.95 9.35
CA HIS A 181 -4.16 -2.76 9.34
C HIS A 181 -3.65 -1.73 10.35
N SER A 182 -3.46 -0.50 9.89
CA SER A 182 -3.10 0.64 10.72
C SER A 182 -4.32 1.50 11.02
N SER A 183 -4.45 1.96 12.25
CA SER A 183 -5.47 2.96 12.62
C SER A 183 -5.03 4.40 12.33
N THR A 184 -3.77 4.62 11.97
CA THR A 184 -3.15 5.95 11.84
C THR A 184 -2.49 6.19 10.48
N SER A 185 -2.40 5.18 9.63
CA SER A 185 -1.71 5.24 8.35
C SER A 185 -2.62 4.78 7.22
N ALA A 186 -2.30 5.20 5.99
CA ALA A 186 -2.93 4.67 4.79
C ALA A 186 -2.82 3.14 4.74
N ASN A 187 -3.90 2.48 4.32
CA ASN A 187 -4.00 1.02 4.24
C ASN A 187 -4.26 0.59 2.80
N PHE A 188 -3.70 -0.53 2.34
CA PHE A 188 -3.96 -1.02 0.98
C PHE A 188 -5.41 -1.51 0.81
N VAL A 189 -5.89 -2.29 1.78
CA VAL A 189 -7.25 -2.84 1.82
C VAL A 189 -8.20 -1.82 2.44
N GLN A 190 -9.25 -1.44 1.71
CA GLN A 190 -10.33 -0.58 2.20
C GLN A 190 -11.64 -1.34 2.40
N SER A 191 -12.55 -0.73 3.16
CA SER A 191 -13.91 -1.22 3.36
C SER A 191 -14.70 -1.26 2.05
N GLY A 192 -15.40 -2.36 1.81
CA GLY A 192 -16.43 -2.43 0.80
C GLY A 192 -15.94 -2.44 -0.65
N GLU A 193 -14.68 -2.79 -0.91
CA GLU A 193 -14.13 -2.88 -2.27
C GLU A 193 -13.46 -4.23 -2.56
N TRP A 194 -13.37 -4.58 -3.84
CA TRP A 194 -12.56 -5.69 -4.30
C TRP A 194 -11.13 -5.21 -4.54
N VAL A 195 -10.18 -5.84 -3.87
CA VAL A 195 -8.76 -5.52 -3.94
C VAL A 195 -8.02 -6.67 -4.60
N VAL A 196 -7.13 -6.35 -5.54
CA VAL A 196 -6.24 -7.31 -6.17
C VAL A 196 -4.82 -7.08 -5.64
N ILE A 197 -4.23 -8.12 -5.04
CA ILE A 197 -2.89 -8.07 -4.44
C ILE A 197 -2.01 -9.09 -5.14
N THR A 198 -0.78 -8.70 -5.48
CA THR A 198 0.27 -9.61 -5.93
C THR A 198 1.27 -9.87 -4.80
N LEU A 199 1.62 -11.14 -4.61
CA LEU A 199 2.53 -11.60 -3.56
C LEU A 199 3.76 -12.23 -4.19
N GLN A 200 4.92 -11.59 -3.98
CA GLN A 200 6.19 -12.01 -4.55
C GLN A 200 6.99 -12.81 -3.54
N TRP A 201 7.96 -13.62 -3.99
CA TRP A 201 8.78 -14.43 -3.07
C TRP A 201 9.59 -13.59 -2.08
N SER A 202 9.94 -12.36 -2.46
CA SER A 202 10.58 -11.36 -1.59
C SER A 202 9.74 -10.91 -0.40
N ASP A 203 8.41 -11.07 -0.48
CA ASP A 203 7.42 -10.71 0.55
C ASP A 203 7.17 -11.85 1.55
N VAL A 204 7.80 -13.02 1.40
CA VAL A 204 7.67 -14.11 2.37
C VAL A 204 8.17 -13.62 3.73
N THR A 205 7.26 -13.63 4.71
CA THR A 205 7.53 -13.19 6.08
C THR A 205 7.95 -14.34 6.99
N GLU A 206 7.52 -15.57 6.70
CA GLU A 206 7.81 -16.75 7.51
C GLU A 206 7.90 -18.02 6.65
N ALA A 207 8.71 -18.98 7.10
CA ALA A 207 8.75 -20.34 6.57
C ALA A 207 8.84 -21.34 7.74
N ALA A 208 8.20 -22.50 7.61
CA ALA A 208 8.15 -23.50 8.66
C ALA A 208 8.32 -24.94 8.15
N GLY A 209 8.63 -25.84 9.08
CA GLY A 209 8.92 -27.24 8.80
C GLY A 209 10.23 -27.42 8.04
N SER A 210 10.17 -28.18 6.95
CA SER A 210 11.31 -28.37 6.04
C SER A 210 11.54 -27.19 5.09
N TYR A 211 10.59 -26.26 4.97
CA TYR A 211 10.72 -25.09 4.10
C TYR A 211 11.54 -24.00 4.79
N LYS A 212 12.43 -23.37 4.02
CA LYS A 212 13.23 -22.24 4.49
C LYS A 212 13.24 -21.13 3.44
N VAL A 213 13.47 -19.91 3.92
CA VAL A 213 13.79 -18.73 3.10
C VAL A 213 15.14 -18.19 3.57
N SER A 214 16.04 -17.92 2.63
CA SER A 214 17.33 -17.30 2.98
C SER A 214 17.15 -15.85 3.42
N LYS A 215 18.17 -15.24 4.04
CA LYS A 215 18.15 -13.81 4.38
C LYS A 215 17.90 -12.89 3.16
N PHE A 216 18.18 -13.38 1.96
CA PHE A 216 17.98 -12.69 0.69
C PHE A 216 16.61 -12.95 0.06
N GLY A 217 15.66 -13.57 0.77
CA GLY A 217 14.32 -13.84 0.27
C GLY A 217 14.22 -15.00 -0.72
N VAL A 218 15.24 -15.87 -0.81
CA VAL A 218 15.22 -17.02 -1.73
C VAL A 218 14.63 -18.26 -1.03
N PRO A 219 13.52 -18.85 -1.51
CA PRO A 219 12.91 -20.05 -0.94
C PRO A 219 13.68 -21.33 -1.32
N THR A 220 13.64 -22.35 -0.46
CA THR A 220 14.18 -23.69 -0.74
C THR A 220 13.32 -24.53 -1.68
N VAL A 221 12.01 -24.28 -1.72
CA VAL A 221 11.04 -25.01 -2.55
C VAL A 221 10.11 -24.00 -3.22
N THR A 222 9.90 -24.14 -4.52
CA THR A 222 9.00 -23.26 -5.30
C THR A 222 7.89 -24.03 -6.01
N SER A 223 7.78 -25.34 -5.79
CA SER A 223 6.81 -26.17 -6.49
C SER A 223 6.33 -27.35 -5.64
N GLY A 224 5.26 -28.01 -6.07
CA GLY A 224 4.72 -29.18 -5.39
C GLY A 224 3.81 -28.86 -4.21
N PHE A 225 3.33 -27.62 -4.10
CA PHE A 225 2.41 -27.20 -3.04
C PHE A 225 1.04 -27.83 -3.24
N THR A 226 0.45 -28.32 -2.16
CA THR A 226 -0.87 -28.97 -2.17
C THR A 226 -1.88 -28.24 -1.27
N ASP A 227 -1.42 -27.29 -0.47
CA ASP A 227 -2.21 -26.69 0.60
C ASP A 227 -2.17 -25.16 0.50
N LEU A 228 -3.35 -24.54 0.62
CA LEU A 228 -3.53 -23.10 0.70
C LEU A 228 -4.42 -22.75 1.89
N SER A 229 -4.08 -21.67 2.59
CA SER A 229 -4.95 -21.09 3.62
C SER A 229 -4.86 -19.57 3.59
N LEU A 230 -5.97 -18.89 3.30
CA LEU A 230 -6.10 -17.46 3.58
C LEU A 230 -6.50 -17.30 5.04
N ALA A 231 -5.73 -16.55 5.81
CA ALA A 231 -5.98 -16.25 7.21
C ALA A 231 -6.31 -14.78 7.41
N VAL A 232 -7.34 -14.52 8.21
CA VAL A 232 -7.81 -13.18 8.58
C VAL A 232 -7.95 -13.11 10.10
N TYR A 233 -7.55 -11.97 10.66
CA TYR A 233 -7.61 -11.70 12.09
C TYR A 233 -8.31 -10.37 12.33
N ASP A 234 -9.25 -10.38 13.26
CA ASP A 234 -9.77 -9.15 13.86
C ASP A 234 -8.89 -8.66 15.03
N ASP A 235 -9.23 -7.50 15.58
CA ASP A 235 -8.51 -6.81 16.65
C ASP A 235 -8.99 -7.16 18.07
N ALA A 236 -9.83 -8.19 18.21
CA ALA A 236 -10.52 -8.59 19.45
C ALA A 236 -11.52 -7.56 20.00
N LYS A 237 -11.92 -6.56 19.20
CA LYS A 237 -12.96 -5.58 19.58
C LYS A 237 -14.23 -5.71 18.75
N GLY A 238 -14.18 -6.41 17.62
CA GLY A 238 -15.34 -6.68 16.78
C GLY A 238 -15.02 -7.67 15.66
N PRO A 239 -16.04 -8.28 15.04
CA PRO A 239 -15.85 -9.22 13.95
C PRO A 239 -15.54 -8.52 12.62
N VAL A 240 -14.95 -9.26 11.69
CA VAL A 240 -14.68 -8.83 10.32
C VAL A 240 -15.29 -9.84 9.34
N THR A 241 -16.03 -9.37 8.35
CA THR A 241 -16.51 -10.18 7.22
C THR A 241 -15.64 -9.94 6.00
N TYR A 242 -15.21 -11.02 5.34
CA TYR A 242 -14.38 -10.98 4.15
C TYR A 242 -14.85 -11.97 3.09
N TRP A 243 -14.52 -11.68 1.84
CA TRP A 243 -14.75 -12.53 0.68
C TRP A 243 -13.46 -12.80 -0.08
N VAL A 244 -13.41 -13.95 -0.74
CA VAL A 244 -12.33 -14.31 -1.66
C VAL A 244 -12.94 -14.71 -2.99
N GLN A 245 -12.52 -14.04 -4.06
CA GLN A 245 -12.93 -14.34 -5.42
C GLN A 245 -12.00 -15.35 -6.08
N SER A 246 -10.68 -15.13 -5.96
CA SER A 246 -9.69 -15.95 -6.63
C SER A 246 -8.32 -15.96 -5.95
N ILE A 247 -7.60 -17.06 -6.18
CA ILE A 247 -6.15 -17.19 -5.95
C ILE A 247 -5.55 -17.73 -7.24
N GLU A 248 -4.55 -17.05 -7.77
CA GLU A 248 -3.97 -17.36 -9.07
C GLU A 248 -2.44 -17.39 -8.99
N ALA A 249 -1.82 -18.20 -9.84
CA ALA A 249 -0.39 -18.16 -10.09
C ALA A 249 -0.15 -17.53 -11.47
N VAL A 250 0.52 -16.38 -11.48
CA VAL A 250 0.86 -15.62 -12.68
C VAL A 250 2.38 -15.58 -12.83
N PRO A 251 2.91 -15.44 -14.06
CA PRO A 251 4.35 -15.23 -14.24
C PRO A 251 4.84 -14.05 -13.39
N ASP A 252 5.96 -14.24 -12.71
CA ASP A 252 6.63 -13.15 -12.00
C ASP A 252 7.25 -12.16 -13.00
N THR A 253 7.98 -11.15 -12.50
CA THR A 253 8.51 -10.10 -13.38
C THR A 253 9.83 -10.46 -14.05
N ARG A 254 10.45 -11.61 -13.75
CA ARG A 254 11.80 -11.96 -14.23
C ARG A 254 11.92 -12.12 -15.74
N THR A 255 10.82 -12.39 -16.44
CA THR A 255 10.82 -12.41 -17.91
C THR A 255 11.03 -11.01 -18.52
N THR A 256 10.62 -9.96 -17.80
CA THR A 256 10.77 -8.56 -18.20
C THR A 256 12.00 -7.94 -17.55
N PHE A 257 12.16 -8.18 -16.25
CA PHE A 257 13.24 -7.67 -15.42
C PHE A 257 13.94 -8.82 -14.67
N PRO A 258 14.89 -9.53 -15.31
CA PRO A 258 15.58 -10.67 -14.70
C PRO A 258 16.29 -10.38 -13.39
N ARG A 259 16.64 -9.10 -13.16
CA ARG A 259 17.28 -8.59 -11.94
C ARG A 259 16.39 -7.60 -11.18
N GLY A 260 15.07 -7.71 -11.35
CA GLY A 260 14.12 -6.71 -10.88
C GLY A 260 14.33 -5.34 -11.53
N ALA A 261 13.58 -4.35 -11.09
CA ALA A 261 13.72 -2.96 -11.53
C ALA A 261 13.60 -2.02 -10.33
N VAL A 262 14.29 -0.88 -10.40
CA VAL A 262 14.20 0.17 -9.38
C VAL A 262 13.70 1.46 -10.02
N SER A 263 12.67 2.07 -9.42
CA SER A 263 12.26 3.43 -9.74
C SER A 263 12.59 4.35 -8.58
N ILE A 264 13.44 5.34 -8.84
CA ILE A 264 13.82 6.36 -7.86
C ILE A 264 12.88 7.54 -8.09
N THR A 265 12.11 7.87 -7.05
CA THR A 265 11.08 8.90 -7.09
C THR A 265 11.33 9.96 -6.04
N PHE A 266 10.94 11.19 -6.36
CA PHE A 266 11.04 12.35 -5.48
C PHE A 266 9.69 13.06 -5.41
N ASP A 267 9.26 13.43 -4.21
CA ASP A 267 8.02 14.17 -3.99
C ASP A 267 8.31 15.62 -3.56
N ASP A 268 7.29 16.47 -3.56
CA ASP A 268 7.26 17.84 -3.00
C ASP A 268 8.06 18.93 -3.73
N SER A 269 8.50 18.73 -4.98
CA SER A 269 9.20 19.78 -5.77
C SER A 269 10.46 20.39 -5.10
N ARG A 270 11.14 19.72 -4.15
CA ARG A 270 12.25 20.32 -3.39
C ARG A 270 13.45 20.68 -4.28
N SER A 271 14.02 21.88 -4.11
CA SER A 271 15.18 22.32 -4.92
C SER A 271 16.43 21.47 -4.69
N SER A 272 16.56 20.87 -3.50
CA SER A 272 17.67 19.96 -3.17
C SER A 272 17.74 18.71 -4.06
N VAL A 273 16.65 18.34 -4.75
CA VAL A 273 16.70 17.31 -5.79
C VAL A 273 17.59 17.74 -6.96
N TYR A 274 17.49 19.00 -7.40
CA TYR A 274 18.34 19.53 -8.46
C TYR A 274 19.77 19.78 -7.98
N ASP A 275 19.91 20.33 -6.78
CA ASP A 275 21.21 20.77 -6.28
C ASP A 275 22.08 19.60 -5.79
N LEU A 276 21.46 18.57 -5.20
CA LEU A 276 22.17 17.46 -4.53
C LEU A 276 21.91 16.10 -5.17
N ALA A 277 20.65 15.75 -5.49
CA ALA A 277 20.32 14.42 -6.00
C ALA A 277 20.77 14.23 -7.46
N LEU A 278 20.49 15.21 -8.33
CA LEU A 278 20.85 15.15 -9.74
C LEU A 278 22.36 14.91 -9.96
N PRO A 279 23.30 15.65 -9.32
CA PRO A 279 24.73 15.34 -9.46
C PRO A 279 25.10 13.92 -9.00
N ALA A 280 24.53 13.46 -7.89
CA ALA A 280 24.81 12.12 -7.35
C ALA A 280 24.30 11.00 -8.27
N MET A 281 23.15 11.19 -8.91
CA MET A 281 22.55 10.24 -9.84
C MET A 281 23.23 10.29 -11.21
N LYS A 282 23.51 11.48 -11.74
CA LYS A 282 24.18 11.69 -13.04
C LYS A 282 25.56 11.03 -13.08
N ALA A 283 26.32 11.10 -11.98
CA ALA A 283 27.62 10.43 -11.86
C ALA A 283 27.57 8.90 -12.05
N ARG A 284 26.37 8.30 -11.96
CA ARG A 284 26.12 6.85 -12.08
C ARG A 284 25.22 6.52 -13.27
N GLY A 285 24.89 7.50 -14.11
CA GLY A 285 23.97 7.31 -15.24
C GLY A 285 22.52 6.99 -14.83
N LEU A 286 22.11 7.43 -13.64
CA LEU A 286 20.76 7.19 -13.11
C LEU A 286 19.84 8.37 -13.40
N THR A 287 18.57 8.08 -13.65
CA THR A 287 17.46 9.05 -13.76
C THR A 287 16.39 8.71 -12.73
N GLY A 288 15.44 9.63 -12.54
CA GLY A 288 14.35 9.47 -11.58
C GLY A 288 13.05 10.10 -12.06
N THR A 289 12.00 9.92 -11.25
CA THR A 289 10.70 10.57 -11.45
C THR A 289 10.49 11.61 -10.35
N MET A 290 10.29 12.87 -10.73
CA MET A 290 9.94 13.97 -9.83
C MET A 290 8.43 14.18 -9.87
N PHE A 291 7.74 14.11 -8.73
CA PHE A 291 6.32 14.41 -8.60
C PHE A 291 6.14 15.81 -8.03
N ASN A 292 5.51 16.69 -8.81
CA ASN A 292 5.56 18.13 -8.60
C ASN A 292 4.22 18.70 -8.11
N ILE A 293 4.29 19.55 -7.08
CA ILE A 293 3.19 20.42 -6.66
C ILE A 293 3.25 21.69 -7.51
N ALA A 294 2.19 22.00 -8.26
CA ALA A 294 2.22 23.07 -9.26
C ALA A 294 2.47 24.45 -8.64
N GLU A 295 1.76 24.80 -7.56
CA GLU A 295 1.90 26.10 -6.87
C GLU A 295 3.22 26.25 -6.11
N SER A 296 3.95 25.17 -5.85
CA SER A 296 5.28 25.25 -5.24
C SER A 296 6.38 25.63 -6.25
N ALA A 297 6.15 25.41 -7.55
CA ALA A 297 7.16 25.62 -8.58
C ALA A 297 7.66 27.09 -8.62
N GLY A 298 8.96 27.28 -8.49
CA GLY A 298 9.62 28.59 -8.50
C GLY A 298 9.52 29.38 -7.19
N THR A 299 8.92 28.82 -6.15
CA THR A 299 8.91 29.43 -4.81
C THR A 299 10.18 29.07 -4.02
N PRO A 300 10.58 29.85 -2.98
CA PRO A 300 11.81 29.59 -2.25
C PRO A 300 11.88 28.17 -1.65
N GLY A 301 12.99 27.46 -1.91
CA GLY A 301 13.21 26.08 -1.45
C GLY A 301 12.67 25.00 -2.39
N TYR A 302 12.06 25.39 -3.52
CA TYR A 302 11.48 24.48 -4.50
C TYR A 302 12.07 24.68 -5.89
N LEU A 303 11.93 23.68 -6.75
CA LEU A 303 12.38 23.68 -8.13
C LEU A 303 11.70 24.78 -8.94
N THR A 304 12.46 25.49 -9.77
CA THR A 304 11.89 26.36 -10.81
C THR A 304 11.39 25.54 -12.00
N LEU A 305 10.49 26.11 -12.81
CA LEU A 305 10.05 25.48 -14.05
C LEU A 305 11.21 25.17 -15.01
N ASP A 306 12.23 26.03 -15.05
CA ASP A 306 13.41 25.80 -15.88
C ASP A 306 14.26 24.63 -15.38
N GLN A 307 14.40 24.47 -14.05
CA GLN A 307 15.05 23.31 -13.44
C GLN A 307 14.28 22.02 -13.75
N MET A 308 12.94 22.03 -13.65
CA MET A 308 12.09 20.88 -14.00
C MET A 308 12.26 20.50 -15.49
N LYS A 309 12.24 21.47 -16.40
CA LYS A 309 12.46 21.24 -17.84
C LYS A 309 13.87 20.72 -18.12
N SER A 310 14.89 21.22 -17.42
CA SER A 310 16.27 20.72 -17.51
C SER A 310 16.38 19.26 -17.05
N LEU A 311 15.72 18.89 -15.95
CA LEU A 311 15.63 17.49 -15.50
C LEU A 311 14.96 16.61 -16.56
N GLN A 312 13.84 17.04 -17.15
CA GLN A 312 13.18 16.29 -18.22
C GLN A 312 14.08 16.10 -19.45
N GLN A 313 14.79 17.15 -19.87
CA GLN A 313 15.78 17.06 -20.96
C GLN A 313 16.94 16.10 -20.63
N ALA A 314 17.25 15.91 -19.35
CA ALA A 314 18.21 14.92 -18.87
C ALA A 314 17.62 13.50 -18.72
N GLY A 315 16.39 13.27 -19.18
CA GLY A 315 15.72 11.96 -19.17
C GLY A 315 14.97 11.63 -17.87
N TRP A 316 14.76 12.62 -16.99
CA TRP A 316 13.90 12.45 -15.83
C TRP A 316 12.43 12.57 -16.21
N GLU A 317 11.58 11.93 -15.44
CA GLU A 317 10.13 12.03 -15.60
C GLU A 317 9.55 13.10 -14.66
N MET A 318 8.71 14.00 -15.18
CA MET A 318 8.00 15.02 -14.39
C MET A 318 6.54 14.62 -14.17
N GLY A 319 6.25 13.94 -13.06
CA GLY A 319 4.90 13.55 -12.62
C GLY A 319 4.18 14.62 -11.79
N GLY A 320 2.91 14.38 -11.44
CA GLY A 320 2.06 15.31 -10.69
C GLY A 320 1.87 14.96 -9.22
N HIS A 321 1.77 15.96 -8.35
CA HIS A 321 1.62 15.82 -6.89
C HIS A 321 0.68 16.85 -6.25
N ALA A 322 -0.49 17.07 -6.86
CA ALA A 322 -1.46 18.14 -6.61
C ALA A 322 -1.13 19.47 -7.30
N PHE A 323 -2.18 20.22 -7.63
CA PHE A 323 -2.02 21.58 -8.15
C PHE A 323 -1.77 22.54 -7.00
N ALA A 324 -2.73 22.61 -6.07
CA ALA A 324 -2.72 23.58 -4.98
C ALA A 324 -1.95 23.07 -3.76
N ASN A 325 -1.18 23.96 -3.12
CA ASN A 325 -0.46 23.65 -1.89
C ASN A 325 -1.42 23.30 -0.74
N ASP A 326 -2.59 23.96 -0.67
CA ASP A 326 -3.61 23.69 0.34
C ASP A 326 -4.18 22.27 0.19
N ALA A 327 -4.45 21.85 -1.05
CA ALA A 327 -4.99 20.52 -1.35
C ALA A 327 -3.97 19.41 -1.04
N HIS A 328 -2.67 19.67 -1.32
CA HIS A 328 -1.58 18.78 -0.90
C HIS A 328 -1.50 18.69 0.63
N THR A 329 -1.47 19.84 1.31
CA THR A 329 -1.28 19.93 2.76
C THR A 329 -2.36 19.17 3.52
N VAL A 330 -3.63 19.35 3.18
CA VAL A 330 -4.75 18.67 3.87
C VAL A 330 -4.94 17.22 3.43
N GLY A 331 -4.50 16.87 2.22
CA GLY A 331 -4.72 15.56 1.62
C GLY A 331 -6.09 15.40 0.97
N TYR A 332 -6.15 14.69 -0.15
CA TYR A 332 -7.38 14.57 -0.94
C TYR A 332 -8.53 13.82 -0.24
N ASN A 333 -8.23 12.94 0.71
CA ASN A 333 -9.24 12.29 1.54
C ASN A 333 -9.95 13.26 2.51
N GLN A 334 -9.43 14.49 2.67
CA GLN A 334 -10.05 15.55 3.47
C GLN A 334 -10.83 16.57 2.61
N LEU A 335 -10.93 16.34 1.31
CA LEU A 335 -11.66 17.18 0.37
C LEU A 335 -12.93 16.46 -0.11
N THR A 336 -13.81 17.19 -0.80
CA THR A 336 -14.93 16.59 -1.56
C THR A 336 -14.46 16.06 -2.91
N ALA A 337 -15.19 15.11 -3.50
CA ALA A 337 -14.87 14.58 -4.82
C ALA A 337 -14.73 15.67 -5.89
N LYS A 338 -15.58 16.70 -5.83
CA LYS A 338 -15.52 17.84 -6.76
C LYS A 338 -14.24 18.67 -6.60
N GLN A 339 -13.77 18.88 -5.38
CA GLN A 339 -12.53 19.62 -5.14
C GLN A 339 -11.30 18.84 -5.61
N VAL A 340 -11.26 17.52 -5.35
CA VAL A 340 -10.19 16.65 -5.83
C VAL A 340 -10.14 16.62 -7.35
N ASP A 341 -11.29 16.44 -8.01
CA ASP A 341 -11.38 16.41 -9.48
C ASP A 341 -10.94 17.74 -10.10
N ALA A 342 -11.34 18.87 -9.51
CA ALA A 342 -10.92 20.19 -9.97
C ALA A 342 -9.42 20.46 -9.77
N ASP A 343 -8.83 20.02 -8.65
CA ASP A 343 -7.39 20.17 -8.41
C ASP A 343 -6.57 19.28 -9.37
N LEU A 344 -6.97 18.03 -9.54
CA LEU A 344 -6.33 17.11 -10.48
C LEU A 344 -6.44 17.59 -11.93
N GLY A 345 -7.58 18.14 -12.35
CA GLY A 345 -7.75 18.73 -13.68
C GLY A 345 -6.82 19.91 -13.91
N LYS A 346 -6.74 20.86 -12.95
CA LYS A 346 -5.81 21.99 -13.02
C LYS A 346 -4.34 21.56 -13.03
N LEU A 347 -4.00 20.56 -12.22
CA LEU A 347 -2.68 19.95 -12.24
C LEU A 347 -2.38 19.45 -13.65
N ARG A 348 -3.37 18.79 -14.26
CA ARG A 348 -3.19 18.18 -15.57
C ARG A 348 -2.96 19.21 -16.66
N ASP A 349 -3.76 20.27 -16.66
CA ASP A 349 -3.59 21.44 -17.54
C ASP A 349 -2.23 22.13 -17.33
N TRP A 350 -1.78 22.27 -16.07
CA TRP A 350 -0.49 22.87 -15.75
C TRP A 350 0.67 22.06 -16.31
N MET A 351 0.68 20.73 -16.13
CA MET A 351 1.80 19.94 -16.66
C MET A 351 1.76 19.86 -18.19
N ASP A 352 0.59 19.79 -18.82
CA ASP A 352 0.46 19.84 -20.29
C ASP A 352 0.95 21.20 -20.85
N SER A 353 0.56 22.31 -20.23
CA SER A 353 0.98 23.67 -20.62
C SER A 353 2.48 23.91 -20.47
N ASN A 354 3.16 23.14 -19.61
CA ASN A 354 4.60 23.22 -19.40
C ASN A 354 5.40 22.19 -20.19
N GLY A 355 4.74 21.32 -20.97
CA GLY A 355 5.38 20.29 -21.79
C GLY A 355 5.86 19.08 -20.98
N PHE A 356 5.26 18.81 -19.83
CA PHE A 356 5.51 17.62 -19.02
C PHE A 356 4.59 16.49 -19.46
N ASP A 357 5.16 15.46 -20.09
CA ASP A 357 4.43 14.39 -20.79
C ASP A 357 4.01 13.21 -19.90
N SER A 358 4.52 13.15 -18.66
CA SER A 358 4.15 12.10 -17.71
C SER A 358 2.65 12.09 -17.43
N ARG A 359 2.10 10.88 -17.38
CA ARG A 359 0.74 10.58 -16.97
C ARG A 359 0.69 9.84 -15.64
N ASN A 360 1.71 10.01 -14.80
CA ASN A 360 1.79 9.40 -13.48
C ASN A 360 1.54 10.43 -12.37
N PHE A 361 0.88 9.98 -11.32
CA PHE A 361 0.49 10.79 -10.17
C PHE A 361 1.01 10.18 -8.86
N ALA A 362 1.20 11.02 -7.84
CA ALA A 362 1.44 10.58 -6.49
C ALA A 362 0.44 11.24 -5.55
N TYR A 363 -0.23 10.45 -4.72
CA TYR A 363 -1.20 11.00 -3.76
C TYR A 363 -0.47 11.79 -2.68
N PRO A 364 -0.90 13.03 -2.36
CA PRO A 364 -0.48 13.68 -1.11
C PRO A 364 -0.72 12.76 0.07
N HIS A 365 0.27 12.64 0.95
CA HIS A 365 0.28 11.70 2.10
C HIS A 365 0.12 10.22 1.72
N GLY A 366 0.25 9.87 0.43
CA GLY A 366 -0.05 8.55 -0.12
C GLY A 366 -1.51 8.11 0.02
N SER A 367 -2.41 9.06 0.28
CA SER A 367 -3.80 8.80 0.66
C SER A 367 -4.71 8.70 -0.56
N PHE A 368 -5.02 7.47 -0.98
CA PHE A 368 -5.98 7.17 -2.05
C PHE A 368 -7.40 6.87 -1.53
N GLN A 369 -7.61 6.96 -0.21
CA GLN A 369 -8.87 6.63 0.46
C GLN A 369 -10.02 7.54 0.00
N GLN A 370 -11.22 7.33 0.54
CA GLN A 370 -12.39 8.11 0.17
C GLN A 370 -12.25 9.58 0.54
N THR A 371 -12.81 10.44 -0.31
CA THR A 371 -13.13 11.83 -0.03
C THR A 371 -14.16 11.94 1.10
N THR A 372 -14.33 13.15 1.63
CA THR A 372 -15.30 13.47 2.69
C THR A 372 -16.76 13.14 2.33
N ASP A 373 -17.09 13.06 1.04
CA ASP A 373 -18.39 12.68 0.49
C ASP A 373 -18.43 11.23 -0.03
N GLY A 374 -17.44 10.41 0.33
CA GLY A 374 -17.47 8.94 0.17
C GLY A 374 -17.00 8.41 -1.19
N VAL A 375 -16.33 9.23 -2.01
CA VAL A 375 -15.82 8.80 -3.32
C VAL A 375 -14.34 8.40 -3.19
N PRO A 376 -13.95 7.18 -3.59
CA PRO A 376 -12.53 6.79 -3.62
C PRO A 376 -11.68 7.74 -4.48
N VAL A 377 -10.60 8.28 -3.91
CA VAL A 377 -9.75 9.26 -4.60
C VAL A 377 -9.02 8.63 -5.79
N ASP A 378 -8.74 7.33 -5.75
CA ASP A 378 -8.16 6.61 -6.89
C ASP A 378 -9.06 6.52 -8.13
N LEU A 379 -10.39 6.43 -7.94
CA LEU A 379 -11.36 6.51 -9.04
C LEU A 379 -11.35 7.90 -9.71
N ILE A 380 -11.12 8.96 -8.94
CA ILE A 380 -11.02 10.32 -9.47
C ILE A 380 -9.68 10.49 -10.20
N ALA A 381 -8.58 10.03 -9.60
CA ALA A 381 -7.25 10.06 -10.22
C ALA A 381 -7.21 9.35 -11.58
N GLY A 382 -7.92 8.23 -11.73
CA GLY A 382 -8.02 7.49 -12.98
C GLY A 382 -8.69 8.24 -14.14
N ARG A 383 -9.34 9.38 -13.89
CA ARG A 383 -9.87 10.26 -14.94
C ARG A 383 -8.81 11.15 -15.58
N HIS A 384 -7.75 11.47 -14.83
CA HIS A 384 -6.75 12.47 -15.20
C HIS A 384 -5.35 11.87 -15.46
N PHE A 385 -5.07 10.70 -14.89
CA PHE A 385 -3.76 10.05 -14.94
C PHE A 385 -3.89 8.58 -15.38
N SER A 386 -2.79 8.01 -15.86
CA SER A 386 -2.69 6.59 -16.26
C SER A 386 -2.25 5.69 -15.11
N THR A 387 -1.49 6.22 -14.15
CA THR A 387 -1.18 5.54 -12.89
C THR A 387 -1.15 6.52 -11.73
N ALA A 388 -1.23 5.97 -10.52
CA ALA A 388 -1.04 6.73 -9.31
C ALA A 388 -0.36 5.89 -8.22
N ARG A 389 0.50 6.54 -7.44
CA ARG A 389 1.36 5.91 -6.44
C ARG A 389 0.97 6.34 -5.04
N SER A 390 0.88 5.34 -4.15
CA SER A 390 0.71 5.50 -2.71
C SER A 390 2.06 5.43 -1.99
N ILE A 391 2.03 5.51 -0.66
CA ILE A 391 3.18 5.22 0.22
C ILE A 391 3.02 3.90 1.01
N VAL A 392 2.06 3.09 0.59
CA VAL A 392 1.72 1.81 1.22
C VAL A 392 2.67 0.74 0.68
N TYR A 393 3.35 -0.01 1.55
CA TYR A 393 4.49 -0.89 1.16
C TYR A 393 4.61 -2.21 1.93
N GLU A 394 3.52 -2.77 2.45
CA GLU A 394 3.53 -4.08 3.12
C GLU A 394 4.01 -5.22 2.21
N THR A 395 3.84 -5.03 0.90
CA THR A 395 4.31 -5.93 -0.16
C THR A 395 5.01 -5.11 -1.24
N ILE A 396 6.02 -5.68 -1.87
CA ILE A 396 6.75 -5.03 -2.96
C ILE A 396 5.90 -4.97 -4.23
N GLU A 397 6.05 -3.89 -5.01
CA GLU A 397 5.30 -3.73 -6.24
C GLU A 397 5.70 -4.78 -7.28
N SER A 398 4.71 -5.21 -8.06
CA SER A 398 4.92 -6.06 -9.22
C SER A 398 4.68 -5.23 -10.47
N PHE A 399 5.40 -5.59 -11.51
CA PHE A 399 5.12 -5.17 -12.87
C PHE A 399 4.51 -6.37 -13.59
N THR A 400 3.38 -6.39 -14.31
CA THR A 400 2.34 -5.35 -14.39
C THR A 400 1.66 -5.18 -13.03
N PRO A 401 1.40 -3.94 -12.57
CA PRO A 401 0.76 -3.71 -11.28
C PRO A 401 -0.67 -4.22 -11.31
N ALA A 402 -1.10 -4.84 -10.20
CA ALA A 402 -2.47 -5.32 -10.06
C ALA A 402 -3.48 -4.17 -9.92
N MET A 403 -3.06 -3.07 -9.30
CA MET A 403 -3.84 -1.86 -9.06
C MET A 403 -2.99 -0.65 -9.52
N PRO A 404 -3.03 -0.25 -10.80
CA PRO A 404 -2.15 0.80 -11.35
C PRO A 404 -2.38 2.18 -10.71
N TYR A 405 -3.52 2.39 -10.05
CA TYR A 405 -3.83 3.60 -9.29
C TYR A 405 -3.47 3.50 -7.81
N ARG A 406 -2.75 2.44 -7.40
CA ARG A 406 -2.29 2.23 -6.03
C ARG A 406 -0.89 1.63 -6.02
N LEU A 407 0.00 2.14 -6.87
CA LEU A 407 1.38 1.64 -6.90
C LEU A 407 1.99 1.72 -5.50
N ARG A 408 2.67 0.66 -5.08
CA ARG A 408 3.27 0.49 -3.76
C ARG A 408 4.69 1.04 -3.76
N ALA A 409 5.03 1.88 -2.79
CA ALA A 409 6.34 2.52 -2.73
C ALA A 409 6.83 2.69 -1.30
N ILE A 410 8.14 2.49 -1.12
CA ILE A 410 8.82 2.73 0.15
C ILE A 410 9.07 4.23 0.25
N THR A 411 8.56 4.86 1.31
CA THR A 411 8.72 6.31 1.53
C THR A 411 9.54 6.62 2.78
N GLY A 412 9.96 7.88 2.89
CA GLY A 412 10.68 8.41 4.05
C GLY A 412 12.01 7.68 4.27
N ILE A 413 12.70 7.34 3.18
CA ILE A 413 13.99 6.64 3.24
C ILE A 413 15.03 7.62 3.77
N ASN A 414 15.61 7.33 4.93
CA ASN A 414 16.54 8.22 5.60
C ASN A 414 17.67 7.47 6.33
N ASP A 415 18.76 8.18 6.61
CA ASP A 415 19.92 7.73 7.36
C ASP A 415 20.02 8.37 8.77
N GLY A 416 18.94 9.04 9.21
CA GLY A 416 18.83 9.61 10.54
C GLY A 416 18.41 8.58 11.60
N THR A 417 18.47 8.98 12.87
CA THR A 417 18.11 8.13 14.01
C THR A 417 16.95 8.74 14.80
N GLY A 418 15.92 7.93 15.08
CA GLY A 418 14.80 8.36 15.95
C GLY A 418 13.79 9.32 15.31
N ILE A 419 13.88 9.53 13.99
CA ILE A 419 13.02 10.48 13.24
C ILE A 419 11.86 9.81 12.49
N GLY A 420 11.71 8.49 12.61
CA GLY A 420 10.71 7.70 11.87
C GLY A 420 11.13 7.43 10.42
N GLY A 421 10.17 7.00 9.60
CA GLY A 421 10.43 6.64 8.19
C GLY A 421 11.06 5.25 8.02
N SER A 422 11.68 5.03 6.86
CA SER A 422 12.33 3.78 6.48
C SER A 422 13.84 3.94 6.59
N ALA A 423 14.51 3.13 7.41
CA ALA A 423 15.95 3.23 7.55
C ALA A 423 16.66 2.82 6.25
N LEU A 424 17.65 3.61 5.81
CA LEU A 424 18.47 3.32 4.63
C LEU A 424 19.16 1.94 4.72
N ALA A 425 19.47 1.49 5.93
CA ALA A 425 20.02 0.17 6.17
C ALA A 425 19.04 -0.95 5.77
N ASP A 426 17.74 -0.79 5.98
CA ASP A 426 16.73 -1.80 5.58
C ASP A 426 16.62 -1.93 4.05
N LEU A 427 16.97 -0.87 3.33
CA LEU A 427 17.07 -0.88 1.88
C LEU A 427 18.36 -1.57 1.40
N THR A 428 19.51 -1.17 1.93
CA THR A 428 20.83 -1.41 1.32
C THR A 428 21.67 -2.49 2.00
N ALA A 429 21.38 -2.88 3.25
CA ALA A 429 22.12 -3.92 3.93
C ALA A 429 21.91 -5.30 3.28
N PRO A 430 22.83 -6.27 3.47
CA PRO A 430 22.67 -7.61 2.90
C PRO A 430 21.37 -8.30 3.32
N GLY A 431 20.53 -8.65 2.35
CA GLY A 431 19.18 -9.20 2.58
C GLY A 431 18.07 -8.16 2.73
N GLY A 432 18.42 -6.87 2.60
CA GLY A 432 17.51 -5.74 2.55
C GLY A 432 16.66 -5.72 1.28
N ARG A 433 15.83 -4.69 1.14
CA ARG A 433 14.82 -4.58 0.07
C ARG A 433 15.43 -4.63 -1.33
N LEU A 434 16.58 -3.99 -1.54
CA LEU A 434 17.26 -3.99 -2.84
C LEU A 434 17.72 -5.39 -3.24
N ASP A 435 18.37 -6.12 -2.32
CA ASP A 435 18.84 -7.50 -2.56
C ASP A 435 17.69 -8.44 -2.89
N ARG A 436 16.56 -8.30 -2.19
CA ARG A 436 15.37 -9.13 -2.41
C ARG A 436 14.74 -8.86 -3.77
N CYS A 437 14.59 -7.58 -4.13
CA CYS A 437 14.09 -7.16 -5.44
C CYS A 437 14.94 -7.77 -6.57
N VAL A 438 16.27 -7.63 -6.46
CA VAL A 438 17.21 -8.08 -7.50
C VAL A 438 17.15 -9.59 -7.72
N ARG A 439 16.93 -10.37 -6.65
CA ARG A 439 16.96 -11.83 -6.71
C ARG A 439 15.63 -12.46 -7.11
N ASN A 440 14.52 -11.83 -6.74
CA ASN A 440 13.19 -12.37 -7.03
C ASN A 440 12.58 -11.80 -8.32
N GLY A 441 13.16 -10.70 -8.83
CA GLY A 441 12.66 -10.01 -10.00
C GLY A 441 11.37 -9.27 -9.67
N ASP A 442 11.48 -8.28 -8.80
CA ASP A 442 10.35 -7.44 -8.38
C ASP A 442 10.51 -6.02 -8.94
N TRP A 443 9.52 -5.15 -8.69
CA TRP A 443 9.64 -3.71 -8.96
C TRP A 443 9.68 -2.92 -7.66
N LEU A 444 10.83 -2.29 -7.40
CA LEU A 444 11.07 -1.52 -6.19
C LEU A 444 10.92 -0.02 -6.48
N ILE A 445 9.88 0.61 -5.95
CA ILE A 445 9.66 2.06 -6.05
C ILE A 445 10.12 2.72 -4.74
N LEU A 446 11.08 3.62 -4.85
CA LEU A 446 11.72 4.31 -3.72
C LEU A 446 11.34 5.80 -3.75
N CYS A 447 10.77 6.32 -2.68
CA CYS A 447 10.40 7.73 -2.54
C CYS A 447 11.31 8.47 -1.55
N PHE A 448 11.90 9.55 -2.05
CA PHE A 448 12.67 10.56 -1.32
C PHE A 448 11.93 11.91 -1.38
N HIS A 449 12.23 12.86 -0.50
CA HIS A 449 11.62 14.21 -0.57
C HIS A 449 12.70 15.28 -0.55
N GLU A 450 13.41 15.41 0.57
CA GLU A 450 14.39 16.48 0.77
C GLU A 450 15.76 15.90 1.07
N LEU A 451 16.78 16.38 0.34
CA LEU A 451 18.17 16.10 0.67
C LEU A 451 18.73 17.25 1.51
N VAL A 452 19.49 16.89 2.54
CA VAL A 452 20.12 17.83 3.47
C VAL A 452 21.63 17.61 3.53
N GLU A 453 22.40 18.66 3.81
CA GLU A 453 23.86 18.60 3.96
C GLU A 453 24.29 18.23 5.40
N SER A 454 23.35 18.16 6.33
CA SER A 454 23.57 17.86 7.75
C SER A 454 22.59 16.81 8.25
N ASP A 455 22.71 16.43 9.52
CA ASP A 455 21.85 15.42 10.16
C ASP A 455 20.35 15.64 9.86
N PRO A 456 19.64 14.62 9.35
CA PRO A 456 18.21 14.72 9.08
C PRO A 456 17.41 14.93 10.36
N THR A 457 16.45 15.85 10.31
CA THR A 457 15.58 16.17 11.47
C THR A 457 14.14 15.66 11.31
N ALA A 458 13.80 15.19 10.11
CA ALA A 458 12.48 14.66 9.77
C ALA A 458 12.61 13.37 8.95
N SER A 459 11.63 12.47 9.05
CA SER A 459 11.60 11.19 8.31
C SER A 459 11.67 11.33 6.79
N THR A 460 11.35 12.51 6.24
CA THR A 460 11.37 12.82 4.81
C THR A 460 12.72 13.40 4.33
N GLN A 461 13.66 13.61 5.25
CA GLN A 461 15.01 14.10 4.95
C GLN A 461 16.03 12.96 4.90
N ILE A 462 16.96 13.03 3.96
CA ILE A 462 18.13 12.15 3.87
C ILE A 462 19.38 12.99 3.66
N THR A 463 20.51 12.61 4.25
CA THR A 463 21.76 13.33 3.97
C THR A 463 22.19 13.12 2.52
N ARG A 464 22.98 14.06 2.01
CA ARG A 464 23.66 13.91 0.72
C ARG A 464 24.49 12.62 0.67
N GLU A 465 25.20 12.29 1.75
CA GLU A 465 26.03 11.10 1.88
C GLU A 465 25.19 9.81 1.86
N GLY A 466 24.12 9.77 2.66
CA GLY A 466 23.18 8.66 2.72
C GLY A 466 22.51 8.42 1.37
N PHE A 467 22.10 9.48 0.69
CA PHE A 467 21.54 9.39 -0.66
C PHE A 467 22.59 8.86 -1.66
N ALA A 468 23.82 9.39 -1.65
CA ALA A 468 24.90 8.90 -2.52
C ALA A 468 25.26 7.42 -2.25
N ALA A 469 25.18 6.97 -0.99
CA ALA A 469 25.35 5.58 -0.62
C ALA A 469 24.22 4.70 -1.19
N ALA A 470 22.97 5.15 -1.09
CA ALA A 470 21.82 4.48 -1.71
C ALA A 470 22.01 4.32 -3.23
N MET A 471 22.39 5.41 -3.92
CA MET A 471 22.61 5.39 -5.37
C MET A 471 23.76 4.45 -5.76
N SER A 472 24.81 4.39 -4.95
CA SER A 472 25.94 3.47 -5.17
C SER A 472 25.51 2.01 -5.01
N ALA A 473 24.72 1.70 -3.99
CA ALA A 473 24.18 0.36 -3.78
C ALA A 473 23.26 -0.06 -4.94
N ILE A 474 22.37 0.82 -5.39
CA ILE A 474 21.49 0.58 -6.53
C ILE A 474 22.29 0.32 -7.81
N ALA A 475 23.26 1.18 -8.14
CA ALA A 475 24.11 0.99 -9.31
C ALA A 475 24.91 -0.33 -9.23
N ALA A 476 25.49 -0.66 -8.07
CA ALA A 476 26.24 -1.89 -7.86
C ALA A 476 25.37 -3.15 -7.93
N SER A 477 24.07 -3.05 -7.65
CA SER A 477 23.14 -4.17 -7.74
C SER A 477 22.92 -4.66 -9.18
N GLY A 478 23.19 -3.80 -10.17
CA GLY A 478 22.93 -4.09 -11.58
C GLY A 478 21.45 -4.25 -11.94
N ALA A 479 20.52 -3.89 -11.05
CA ALA A 479 19.12 -3.73 -11.43
C ALA A 479 19.00 -2.51 -12.38
N PRO A 480 18.24 -2.61 -13.48
CA PRO A 480 17.88 -1.44 -14.26
C PRO A 480 17.16 -0.41 -13.38
N VAL A 481 17.61 0.84 -13.49
CA VAL A 481 16.89 2.00 -12.95
C VAL A 481 16.04 2.59 -14.06
N VAL A 482 14.73 2.65 -13.82
CA VAL A 482 13.74 3.13 -14.79
C VAL A 482 12.81 4.12 -14.13
N THR A 483 12.41 5.15 -14.86
CA THR A 483 11.30 6.02 -14.44
C THR A 483 10.01 5.21 -14.30
N VAL A 484 9.03 5.72 -13.55
CA VAL A 484 7.72 5.05 -13.42
C VAL A 484 7.08 4.91 -14.81
N SER A 485 7.16 5.93 -15.66
CA SER A 485 6.66 5.86 -17.04
C SER A 485 7.34 4.77 -17.87
N GLU A 486 8.66 4.60 -17.76
CA GLU A 486 9.39 3.53 -18.46
C GLU A 486 9.01 2.14 -17.97
N ALA A 487 8.86 1.93 -16.66
CA ALA A 487 8.34 0.67 -16.13
C ALA A 487 6.95 0.38 -16.73
N MET A 488 6.07 1.40 -16.75
CA MET A 488 4.71 1.28 -17.29
C MET A 488 4.64 1.11 -18.81
N LYS A 489 5.71 1.34 -19.59
CA LYS A 489 5.71 0.99 -21.03
C LYS A 489 5.56 -0.51 -21.27
N HIS A 490 5.94 -1.33 -20.30
CA HIS A 490 5.73 -2.78 -20.39
C HIS A 490 4.27 -3.17 -20.04
N TYR A 491 3.42 -2.21 -19.65
CA TYR A 491 2.06 -2.43 -19.12
C TYR A 491 1.01 -2.51 -20.21
N SER A 492 1.35 -2.08 -21.42
CA SER A 492 0.48 -2.12 -22.61
C SER A 492 0.72 -3.37 -23.44
#